data_AF-A0A175RAQ0-F1
#
_entry.id   AF-A0A175RAQ0-F1
#
_cell.length_a   1.000
_cell.length_b   1.000
_cell.length_c   1.000
_cell.angle_alpha   90.00
_cell.angle_beta   90.00
_cell.angle_gamma   90.00
#
_symmetry.space_group_name_H-M   'P 1'
#
loop_
_entity.id
_entity.type
_entity.pdbx_description
1 polymer ?
#
loop_
_entity_poly.entity_id
_entity_poly.type
_entity_poly.pdbx_seq_one_letter_code
_entity_poly.pdbx_strand_id
1 'polypeptide(L)'
;MERDSSPLSEKAAPPSDASTIRAVGHFAALLLTVLHREQVLDMREFADHLANFATITGETDPPARMAMAYWAGVLREAAHET
;
A
#
# COMPACT_ATOMS: atom_id res chain seq x y z
N MET A 1 21.31 6.46 45.53
CA MET A 1 20.53 5.44 44.81
C MET A 1 19.66 6.18 43.82
N GLU A 2 20.25 6.59 42.70
CA GLU A 2 19.53 7.28 41.63
C GLU A 2 18.72 6.25 40.85
N ARG A 3 17.42 6.50 40.69
CA ARG A 3 16.58 5.71 39.81
C ARG A 3 16.98 6.06 38.39
N ASP A 4 17.74 5.18 37.76
CA ASP A 4 17.94 5.13 36.31
C ASP A 4 16.55 5.12 35.66
N SER A 5 16.11 6.32 35.29
CA SER A 5 14.88 6.57 34.57
C SER A 5 15.24 6.51 33.09
N SER A 6 15.83 5.38 32.68
CA SER A 6 15.93 5.03 31.27
C SER A 6 14.53 5.11 30.70
N PRO A 7 14.24 6.04 29.75
CA PRO A 7 13.00 5.97 29.03
C PRO A 7 13.02 4.61 28.36
N LEU A 8 12.09 3.74 28.77
CA LEU A 8 11.72 2.55 28.03
C LEU A 8 11.67 2.99 26.59
N SER A 9 12.66 2.53 25.80
CA SER A 9 12.75 2.79 24.39
C SER A 9 11.40 2.35 23.84
N GLU A 10 10.54 3.34 23.63
CA GLU A 10 9.35 3.23 22.83
C GLU A 10 9.91 2.80 21.49
N LYS A 11 9.96 1.48 21.31
CA LYS A 11 10.35 0.84 20.08
C LYS A 11 9.22 1.20 19.14
N ALA A 12 9.27 2.43 18.64
CA ALA A 12 8.44 2.95 17.59
C ALA A 12 8.41 1.82 16.57
N ALA A 13 7.22 1.26 16.34
CA ALA A 13 7.04 0.29 15.29
C ALA A 13 7.78 0.84 14.06
N PRO A 14 8.69 0.06 13.44
CA PRO A 14 9.51 0.59 12.37
C PRO A 14 8.56 1.22 11.35
N PRO A 15 8.82 2.46 10.90
CA PRO A 15 8.05 3.03 9.80
C PRO A 15 8.11 1.99 8.69
N SER A 16 6.98 1.40 8.33
CA SER A 16 6.89 0.29 7.38
C SER A 16 7.85 0.58 6.22
N ASP A 17 8.91 -0.23 6.12
CA ASP A 17 10.08 0.12 5.31
C ASP A 17 9.59 0.44 3.89
N ALA A 18 9.93 1.62 3.37
CA ALA A 18 9.45 2.04 2.05
C ALA A 18 9.82 1.03 0.95
N SER A 19 10.90 0.26 1.17
CA SER A 19 11.28 -0.90 0.37
C SER A 19 10.24 -2.02 0.43
N THR A 20 9.72 -2.37 1.60
CA THR A 20 8.67 -3.39 1.79
C THR A 20 7.36 -2.97 1.13
N ILE A 21 6.89 -1.73 1.34
CA ILE A 21 5.67 -1.23 0.67
C ILE A 21 5.82 -1.31 -0.85
N ARG A 22 6.99 -0.90 -1.38
CA ARG A 22 7.26 -1.01 -2.81
C ARG A 22 7.32 -2.47 -3.27
N ALA A 23 7.99 -3.36 -2.55
CA ALA A 23 8.11 -4.76 -2.93
C ALA A 23 6.75 -5.46 -2.97
N VAL A 24 5.93 -5.26 -1.94
CA VAL A 24 4.57 -5.81 -1.86
C VAL A 24 3.69 -5.25 -2.99
N GLY A 25 3.75 -3.95 -3.23
CA GLY A 25 2.96 -3.34 -4.30
C GLY A 25 3.38 -3.78 -5.70
N HIS A 26 4.68 -3.94 -5.98
CA HIS A 26 5.15 -4.50 -7.25
C HIS A 26 4.69 -5.95 -7.44
N PHE A 27 4.78 -6.78 -6.39
CA PHE A 27 4.27 -8.14 -6.43
C PHE A 27 2.76 -8.17 -6.74
N ALA A 28 1.99 -7.33 -6.06
CA ALA A 28 0.55 -7.22 -6.29
C ALA A 28 0.25 -6.76 -7.73
N ALA A 29 0.96 -5.75 -8.23
CA ALA A 29 0.81 -5.28 -9.62
C ALA A 29 1.07 -6.39 -10.63
N LEU A 30 2.17 -7.15 -10.48
CA LEU A 30 2.48 -8.29 -11.35
C LEU A 30 1.38 -9.35 -11.33
N LEU A 31 0.86 -9.69 -10.14
CA LEU A 31 -0.24 -10.64 -10.01
C LEU A 31 -1.51 -10.13 -10.70
N LEU A 32 -1.87 -8.87 -10.49
CA LEU A 32 -3.04 -8.24 -11.11
C LEU A 32 -2.92 -8.19 -12.64
N THR A 33 -1.74 -7.93 -13.18
CA THR A 33 -1.49 -8.00 -14.64
C THR A 33 -1.74 -9.39 -15.19
N VAL A 34 -1.26 -10.43 -14.52
CA VAL A 34 -1.51 -11.82 -14.93
C VAL A 34 -3.01 -12.12 -14.86
N LEU A 35 -3.67 -11.83 -13.75
CA LEU A 35 -5.10 -12.10 -13.57
C LEU A 35 -5.98 -11.33 -14.55
N HIS A 36 -5.62 -10.08 -14.87
CA HIS A 36 -6.33 -9.28 -15.86
C HIS A 36 -6.19 -9.86 -17.26
N ARG A 37 -4.99 -10.28 -17.65
CA ARG A 37 -4.74 -10.91 -18.96
C ARG A 37 -5.54 -12.21 -19.13
N GLU A 38 -5.69 -12.98 -18.04
CA GLU A 38 -6.52 -14.19 -18.02
C GLU A 38 -8.03 -13.89 -17.84
N GLN A 39 -8.43 -12.62 -17.91
CA GLN A 39 -9.82 -12.13 -17.78
C GLN A 39 -10.51 -12.52 -16.46
N VAL A 40 -9.71 -12.73 -15.40
CA VAL A 40 -10.23 -13.10 -14.07
C VAL A 40 -10.72 -11.86 -13.31
N LEU A 41 -10.12 -10.69 -13.56
CA LEU A 41 -10.51 -9.42 -12.95
C LEU A 41 -10.28 -8.24 -13.91
N ASP A 42 -11.04 -7.16 -13.72
CA ASP A 42 -10.77 -5.88 -14.36
C ASP A 42 -9.78 -5.08 -13.50
N MET A 43 -8.60 -4.80 -14.06
CA MET A 43 -7.55 -4.05 -13.37
C MET A 43 -7.98 -2.62 -13.04
N ARG A 44 -8.82 -2.01 -13.88
CA ARG A 44 -9.34 -0.67 -13.66
C ARG A 44 -10.31 -0.66 -12.49
N GLU A 45 -11.24 -1.61 -12.46
CA GLU A 45 -12.16 -1.77 -11.33
C GLU A 45 -11.40 -2.01 -10.02
N PHE A 46 -10.35 -2.84 -10.05
CA PHE A 46 -9.52 -3.06 -8.87
C PHE A 46 -8.83 -1.78 -8.39
N ALA A 47 -8.29 -0.98 -9.32
CA ALA A 47 -7.65 0.29 -8.99
C ALA A 47 -8.65 1.32 -8.40
N ASP A 48 -9.90 1.31 -8.86
CA ASP A 48 -10.97 2.12 -8.28
C ASP A 48 -11.27 1.70 -6.83
N HIS A 49 -11.38 0.39 -6.56
CA HIS A 49 -11.56 -0.13 -5.20
C HIS A 49 -10.39 0.26 -4.29
N LEU A 50 -9.16 0.14 -4.76
CA LEU A 50 -7.98 0.49 -3.98
C LEU A 50 -7.94 1.99 -3.63
N ALA A 51 -8.36 2.88 -4.53
CA ALA A 51 -8.50 4.31 -4.27
C ALA A 51 -9.58 4.61 -3.21
N ASN A 52 -10.71 3.88 -3.26
CA ASN A 52 -11.77 4.01 -2.25
C ASN A 52 -11.26 3.55 -0.87
N PHE A 53 -10.55 2.43 -0.81
CA PHE A 53 -9.92 1.96 0.43
C PHE A 53 -8.87 2.94 0.97
N ALA A 54 -8.11 3.61 0.10
CA ALA A 54 -7.18 4.65 0.54
C ALA A 54 -7.91 5.79 1.27
N THR A 55 -9.11 6.15 0.81
CA THR A 55 -9.93 7.20 1.44
C THR A 55 -10.39 6.78 2.83
N ILE A 56 -10.91 5.56 2.98
CA ILE A 56 -11.40 5.01 4.26
C ILE A 56 -10.23 4.82 5.24
N THR A 57 -9.13 4.22 4.77
CA THR A 57 -7.96 3.92 5.61
C THR A 57 -7.27 5.20 6.10
N GLY A 58 -7.34 6.28 5.33
CA GLY A 58 -6.68 7.54 5.69
C GLY A 58 -7.22 8.24 6.94
N GLU A 59 -8.39 7.84 7.42
CA GLU A 59 -8.95 8.35 8.68
C GLU A 59 -8.17 7.83 9.90
N THR A 60 -7.57 6.65 9.79
CA THR A 60 -6.88 5.97 10.90
C THR A 60 -5.39 5.72 10.65
N ASP A 61 -4.96 5.65 9.39
CA ASP A 61 -3.57 5.40 8.98
C ASP A 61 -3.19 6.23 7.72
N PRO A 62 -2.69 7.47 7.92
CA PRO A 62 -2.30 8.34 6.82
C PRO A 62 -1.17 7.78 5.91
N PRO A 63 -0.11 7.12 6.44
CA PRO A 63 0.87 6.42 5.62
C PRO A 63 0.27 5.34 4.73
N ALA A 64 -0.63 4.50 5.25
CA ALA A 64 -1.29 3.46 4.47
C ALA A 64 -2.15 4.06 3.34
N ARG A 65 -2.87 5.17 3.61
CA ARG A 65 -3.56 5.92 2.54
C ARG A 65 -2.62 6.32 1.41
N MET A 66 -1.45 6.89 1.74
CA MET A 66 -0.50 7.33 0.71
C MET A 66 -0.01 6.15 -0.14
N ALA A 67 0.30 5.02 0.49
CA ALA A 67 0.72 3.81 -0.22
C ALA A 67 -0.39 3.27 -1.15
N MET A 68 -1.62 3.18 -0.66
CA MET A 68 -2.76 2.69 -1.44
C MET A 68 -3.09 3.64 -2.61
N ALA A 69 -3.12 4.95 -2.37
CA ALA A 69 -3.39 5.94 -3.40
C ALA A 69 -2.32 5.93 -4.50
N TYR A 70 -1.04 5.80 -4.12
CA TYR A 70 0.06 5.66 -5.08
C TYR A 70 -0.13 4.45 -6.00
N TRP A 71 -0.38 3.27 -5.42
CA TRP A 71 -0.55 2.04 -6.19
C TRP A 71 -1.83 2.03 -7.02
N ALA A 72 -2.91 2.66 -6.55
CA ALA A 72 -4.12 2.85 -7.34
C ALA A 72 -3.84 3.66 -8.62
N GLY A 73 -2.98 4.69 -8.55
CA GLY A 73 -2.53 5.44 -9.72
C GLY A 73 -1.76 4.57 -10.71
N VAL A 74 -0.75 3.85 -10.22
CA VAL A 74 0.07 2.94 -11.05
C VAL A 74 -0.78 1.88 -11.76
N LEU A 75 -1.75 1.29 -11.06
CA LEU A 75 -2.63 0.28 -11.65
C LEU A 75 -3.58 0.85 -12.71
N ARG A 76 -4.07 2.09 -12.54
CA ARG A 76 -4.86 2.77 -13.57
C ARG A 76 -4.05 3.00 -14.83
N GLU A 77 -2.82 3.49 -14.68
CA GLU A 77 -1.89 3.70 -15.81
C GLU A 77 -1.63 2.39 -16.55
N ALA A 78 -1.32 1.32 -15.81
CA ALA A 78 -1.12 -0.01 -16.40
C ALA A 78 -2.35 -0.53 -17.15
N ALA A 79 -3.55 -0.32 -16.60
CA ALA A 79 -4.80 -0.73 -17.25
C ALA A 79 -5.11 0.05 -18.55
N HIS A 80 -4.54 1.25 -18.74
CA HIS A 80 -4.68 2.00 -19.99
C HIS A 80 -3.72 1.54 -21.10
N GLU A 81 -2.62 0.88 -20.74
CA GLU A 81 -1.59 0.42 -21.67
C GLU A 81 -1.82 -1.02 -22.17
N THR A 82 -2.83 -1.72 -21.64
CA THR A 82 -3.16 -3.12 -21.99
C THR A 82 -4.44 -3.19 -22.81
#